data_AF-A0A7J3D5D0-F1
#
_entry.id   AF-A0A7J3D5D0-F1
#
_cell.length_a   1.000
_cell.length_b   1.000
_cell.length_c   1.000
_cell.angle_alpha   90.00
_cell.angle_beta   90.00
_cell.angle_gamma   90.00
#
_symmetry.space_group_name_H-M   'P 1'
#
loop_
_entity.id
_entity.type
_entity.pdbx_description
1 polymer ?
#
loop_
_entity_poly.entity_id
_entity_poly.type
_entity_poly.pdbx_seq_one_letter_code
_entity_poly.pdbx_strand_id
1 'polypeptide(L)'
;PIGVITILETDVEFPHVPLVDVPGSSTGGNKTFKYVLDGQQRLTSLLLIRDGWKIMRNGKPITCEPIHFNPDDRTLRRKGRREFGYDFSKLTRWTLHKEPSEQSIPRIQRTLEQVNKDFLTRPLGFFVIRLGKDVDRDKVYGDMAEIFTRINRAGIRLGNLEMFLSFFASASPGKQQVVDLYERLKEKHDIDLEPIIRLTFSNLDLTQSQISRIESFRRSVKRIKEQYSEKDVLDSIVSTGNSLETTMAILRKELGISSAEMLPSQTCLVILSKYLLKQDYSSVDRIPRSEMQKMIRWLILSSFHGLYSSHTDTRLEDDLRIVEKKGPFPIDDLLASMDQKNLRTQIEEKDFKNIDFNVLRGSAGKRFLFILYILLHKNGATDWTGKPLSDNARNLAIHHILPKDNKTVREMLDNDIIRNHLGNLTFIDVGKNEEIGDELPEEYLSRISSEALKEHFIPTENNLWKPEKYEEFINIRMDTLWHSLEQFMVELSQSG
;
A
#
# COMPACT_ATOMS: atom_id res chain seq x y z
N PRO A 1 -14.33 16.23 -16.76
CA PRO A 1 -13.22 16.07 -15.78
C PRO A 1 -12.54 17.42 -15.47
N ILE A 2 -12.23 17.68 -14.19
CA ILE A 2 -11.62 18.94 -13.72
C ILE A 2 -10.16 18.67 -13.36
N GLY A 3 -9.27 19.60 -13.70
CA GLY A 3 -7.86 19.56 -13.32
C GLY A 3 -6.92 19.23 -14.48
N VAL A 4 -5.66 19.06 -14.12
CA VAL A 4 -4.53 18.86 -15.03
C VAL A 4 -3.98 17.43 -14.91
N ILE A 5 -3.48 16.88 -16.01
CA ILE A 5 -2.61 15.69 -16.01
C ILE A 5 -1.22 16.13 -16.44
N THR A 6 -0.23 15.78 -15.64
CA THR A 6 1.18 16.04 -15.98
C THR A 6 1.79 14.74 -16.47
N ILE A 7 2.26 14.75 -17.72
CA ILE A 7 2.92 13.63 -18.35
C ILE A 7 4.37 14.00 -18.60
N LEU A 8 5.27 13.10 -18.27
CA LEU A 8 6.64 13.13 -18.76
C LEU A 8 6.76 12.22 -19.97
N GLU A 9 7.31 12.73 -21.04
CA GLU A 9 7.65 11.98 -22.24
C GLU A 9 9.17 11.97 -22.38
N THR A 10 9.79 10.80 -22.35
CA THR A 10 11.25 10.65 -22.39
C THR A 10 11.62 9.32 -23.05
N ASP A 11 12.81 9.20 -23.60
CA ASP A 11 13.40 7.95 -24.05
C ASP A 11 14.19 7.20 -22.94
N VAL A 12 14.23 7.77 -21.73
CA VAL A 12 14.83 7.15 -20.54
C VAL A 12 13.78 6.32 -19.79
N GLU A 13 14.13 5.08 -19.49
CA GLU A 13 13.27 4.23 -18.66
C GLU A 13 13.52 4.48 -17.16
N PHE A 14 12.47 4.82 -16.42
CA PHE A 14 12.46 4.89 -14.95
C PHE A 14 11.75 3.67 -14.35
N PRO A 15 12.09 3.26 -13.11
CA PRO A 15 11.28 2.29 -12.36
C PRO A 15 9.83 2.78 -12.27
N HIS A 16 8.89 1.96 -12.70
CA HIS A 16 7.49 2.37 -12.81
C HIS A 16 6.53 1.20 -12.61
N VAL A 17 5.29 1.56 -12.28
CA VAL A 17 4.14 0.64 -12.33
C VAL A 17 3.28 1.09 -13.52
N PRO A 18 2.95 0.19 -14.46
CA PRO A 18 2.10 0.54 -15.59
C PRO A 18 0.71 0.99 -15.10
N LEU A 19 0.11 1.93 -15.83
CA LEU A 19 -1.23 2.40 -15.48
C LEU A 19 -2.29 1.32 -15.77
N VAL A 20 -2.08 0.54 -16.84
CA VAL A 20 -2.84 -0.64 -17.26
C VAL A 20 -1.90 -1.62 -17.98
N ASP A 21 -2.24 -2.90 -17.96
CA ASP A 21 -1.55 -3.92 -18.74
C ASP A 21 -1.88 -3.74 -20.22
N VAL A 22 -0.85 -3.61 -21.06
CA VAL A 22 -1.00 -3.44 -22.51
C VAL A 22 -0.53 -4.72 -23.20
N PRO A 23 -1.43 -5.48 -23.86
CA PRO A 23 -1.03 -6.67 -24.60
C PRO A 23 -0.13 -6.30 -25.79
N GLY A 24 1.04 -6.92 -25.88
CA GLY A 24 1.86 -6.89 -27.11
C GLY A 24 2.82 -5.71 -27.29
N SER A 25 3.48 -5.19 -26.24
CA SER A 25 4.60 -4.27 -26.46
C SER A 25 5.80 -5.00 -27.06
N SER A 26 5.81 -5.15 -28.38
CA SER A 26 6.92 -5.65 -29.17
C SER A 26 8.19 -4.83 -28.91
N THR A 27 9.25 -5.52 -28.52
CA THR A 27 10.61 -5.01 -28.37
C THR A 27 11.23 -4.75 -29.74
N GLY A 28 11.22 -3.50 -30.20
CA GLY A 28 11.92 -3.10 -31.42
C GLY A 28 11.65 -1.65 -31.84
N GLY A 29 12.53 -0.73 -31.45
CA GLY A 29 12.53 0.68 -31.86
C GLY A 29 12.78 1.64 -30.70
N ASN A 30 13.32 2.84 -30.98
CA ASN A 30 13.55 3.94 -30.02
C ASN A 30 12.27 4.22 -29.22
N LYS A 31 12.17 3.68 -28.02
CA LYS A 31 10.95 3.68 -27.21
C LYS A 31 10.87 4.99 -26.42
N THR A 32 9.94 5.86 -26.78
CA THR A 32 9.59 7.01 -25.96
C THR A 32 8.57 6.56 -24.91
N PHE A 33 8.98 6.59 -23.64
CA PHE A 33 8.16 6.31 -22.47
C PHE A 33 7.32 7.53 -22.08
N LYS A 34 6.12 7.27 -21.55
CA LYS A 34 5.22 8.29 -21.01
C LYS A 34 4.87 7.97 -19.56
N TYR A 35 5.37 8.78 -18.64
CA TYR A 35 5.12 8.63 -17.21
C TYR A 35 4.08 9.64 -16.73
N VAL A 36 3.12 9.18 -15.93
CA VAL A 36 2.15 10.06 -15.28
C VAL A 36 2.79 10.59 -14.01
N LEU A 37 3.09 11.88 -14.00
CA LEU A 37 3.69 12.57 -12.85
C LEU A 37 2.63 13.02 -11.84
N ASP A 38 1.48 13.46 -12.34
CA ASP A 38 0.31 13.83 -11.54
C ASP A 38 -0.97 13.54 -12.34
N GLY A 39 -2.05 13.23 -11.61
CA GLY A 39 -3.33 12.84 -12.19
C GLY A 39 -3.50 11.33 -12.38
N GLN A 40 -2.70 10.48 -11.74
CA GLN A 40 -2.79 9.01 -11.83
C GLN A 40 -4.17 8.49 -11.44
N GLN A 41 -4.74 8.98 -10.32
CA GLN A 41 -6.10 8.62 -9.91
C GLN A 41 -7.13 9.05 -10.95
N ARG A 42 -6.98 10.25 -11.52
CA ARG A 42 -7.89 10.79 -12.55
C ARG A 42 -7.85 9.94 -13.83
N LEU A 43 -6.67 9.59 -14.31
CA LEU A 43 -6.50 8.71 -15.46
C LEU A 43 -7.03 7.29 -15.19
N THR A 44 -6.77 6.75 -13.99
CA THR A 44 -7.31 5.45 -13.57
C THR A 44 -8.84 5.46 -13.61
N SER A 45 -9.49 6.50 -13.11
CA SER A 45 -10.95 6.65 -13.18
C SER A 45 -11.47 6.76 -14.60
N LEU A 46 -10.78 7.49 -15.49
CA LEU A 46 -11.16 7.60 -16.90
C LEU A 46 -11.02 6.26 -17.64
N LEU A 47 -9.98 5.50 -17.34
CA LEU A 47 -9.77 4.15 -17.87
C LEU A 47 -10.85 3.18 -17.38
N LEU A 48 -11.20 3.23 -16.09
CA LEU A 48 -12.31 2.46 -15.55
C LEU A 48 -13.63 2.82 -16.24
N ILE A 49 -13.93 4.11 -16.46
CA ILE A 49 -15.13 4.52 -17.22
C ILE A 49 -15.10 3.95 -18.64
N ARG A 50 -13.95 4.02 -19.32
CA ARG A 50 -13.78 3.52 -20.69
C ARG A 50 -13.99 2.01 -20.78
N ASP A 51 -13.40 1.26 -19.85
CA ASP A 51 -13.28 -0.20 -19.91
C ASP A 51 -14.32 -0.93 -19.05
N GLY A 52 -15.50 -0.33 -18.84
CA GLY A 52 -16.62 -1.01 -18.16
C GLY A 52 -16.38 -1.26 -16.67
N TRP A 53 -15.70 -0.34 -16.00
CA TRP A 53 -15.35 -0.36 -14.58
C TRP A 53 -14.37 -1.47 -14.17
N LYS A 54 -13.65 -2.06 -15.13
CA LYS A 54 -12.63 -3.08 -14.90
C LYS A 54 -11.40 -2.83 -15.78
N ILE A 55 -10.23 -2.80 -15.17
CA ILE A 55 -8.93 -2.75 -15.87
C ILE A 55 -7.97 -3.78 -15.27
N MET A 56 -6.93 -4.15 -16.01
CA MET A 56 -5.84 -5.00 -15.49
C MET A 56 -4.61 -4.14 -15.21
N ARG A 57 -3.94 -4.38 -14.08
CA ARG A 57 -2.68 -3.72 -13.71
C ARG A 57 -1.78 -4.73 -13.00
N ASN A 58 -0.61 -5.01 -13.56
CA ASN A 58 0.33 -6.04 -13.12
C ASN A 58 -0.35 -7.40 -12.92
N GLY A 59 -1.20 -7.82 -13.84
CA GLY A 59 -1.93 -9.08 -13.77
C GLY A 59 -3.05 -9.11 -12.73
N LYS A 60 -3.26 -8.03 -11.96
CA LYS A 60 -4.36 -7.92 -10.98
C LYS A 60 -5.52 -7.10 -11.54
N PRO A 61 -6.78 -7.55 -11.39
CA PRO A 61 -7.94 -6.77 -11.77
C PRO A 61 -8.15 -5.60 -10.80
N ILE A 62 -8.32 -4.40 -11.34
CA ILE A 62 -8.82 -3.23 -10.60
C ILE A 62 -10.24 -2.99 -11.05
N THR A 63 -11.19 -3.05 -10.11
CA THR A 63 -12.62 -2.86 -10.37
C THR A 63 -13.19 -1.70 -9.55
N CYS A 64 -14.27 -1.11 -10.06
CA CYS A 64 -15.05 -0.09 -9.36
C CYS A 64 -16.54 -0.44 -9.47
N GLU A 65 -17.32 -0.18 -8.42
CA GLU A 65 -18.78 -0.28 -8.51
C GLU A 65 -19.28 0.69 -9.62
N PRO A 66 -20.21 0.25 -10.50
CA PRO A 66 -20.71 1.10 -11.57
C PRO A 66 -21.35 2.39 -11.06
N ILE A 67 -20.88 3.52 -11.61
CA ILE A 67 -21.44 4.84 -11.33
C ILE A 67 -22.50 5.14 -12.38
N HIS A 68 -23.69 5.52 -11.91
CA HIS A 68 -24.83 5.85 -12.74
C HIS A 68 -24.98 7.36 -12.85
N PHE A 69 -25.38 7.82 -14.04
CA PHE A 69 -25.73 9.20 -14.31
C PHE A 69 -27.25 9.36 -14.31
N ASN A 70 -27.76 10.23 -13.44
CA ASN A 70 -29.16 10.60 -13.42
C ASN A 70 -29.39 11.79 -14.38
N PRO A 71 -30.15 11.61 -15.48
CA PRO A 71 -30.40 12.69 -16.42
C PRO A 71 -31.28 13.82 -15.83
N ASP A 72 -32.10 13.52 -14.81
CA ASP A 72 -33.07 14.48 -14.28
C ASP A 72 -32.39 15.55 -13.40
N ASP A 73 -31.40 15.17 -12.60
CA ASP A 73 -30.65 16.09 -11.71
C ASP A 73 -29.17 16.26 -12.09
N ARG A 74 -28.72 15.58 -13.14
CA ARG A 74 -27.35 15.64 -13.70
C ARG A 74 -26.26 15.23 -12.72
N THR A 75 -26.58 14.37 -11.75
CA THR A 75 -25.60 13.88 -10.78
C THR A 75 -25.11 12.48 -11.10
N LEU A 76 -23.84 12.21 -10.72
CA LEU A 76 -23.25 10.88 -10.74
C LEU A 76 -23.40 10.24 -9.36
N ARG A 77 -23.95 9.03 -9.29
CA ARG A 77 -24.23 8.30 -8.05
C ARG A 77 -23.83 6.85 -8.17
N ARG A 78 -23.44 6.23 -7.06
CA ARG A 78 -23.33 4.75 -7.02
C ARG A 78 -24.72 4.14 -7.08
N LYS A 79 -24.83 2.93 -7.63
CA LYS A 79 -26.10 2.19 -7.70
C LYS A 79 -26.62 1.93 -6.27
N GLY A 80 -27.71 2.59 -5.89
CA GLY A 80 -28.46 2.34 -4.65
C GLY A 80 -29.61 1.35 -4.86
N ARG A 81 -30.50 1.21 -3.86
CA ARG A 81 -31.64 0.27 -3.85
C ARG A 81 -32.68 0.44 -4.98
N ARG A 82 -32.69 1.57 -5.70
CA ARG A 82 -33.55 1.80 -6.88
C ARG A 82 -32.68 2.09 -8.09
N GLU A 83 -33.01 1.47 -9.23
CA GLU A 83 -32.38 1.82 -10.50
C GLU A 83 -32.79 3.24 -10.90
N PHE A 84 -31.90 4.19 -10.68
CA PHE A 84 -32.04 5.57 -11.15
C PHE A 84 -30.88 5.88 -12.09
N GLY A 85 -31.22 6.35 -13.29
CA GLY A 85 -30.26 6.75 -14.29
C GLY A 85 -29.63 5.58 -15.07
N TYR A 86 -28.58 5.91 -15.83
CA TYR A 86 -27.90 4.96 -16.72
C TYR A 86 -26.45 4.78 -16.29
N ASP A 87 -25.91 3.57 -16.44
CA ASP A 87 -24.49 3.32 -16.23
C ASP A 87 -23.64 4.29 -17.08
N PHE A 88 -22.82 5.08 -16.39
CA PHE A 88 -22.05 6.14 -17.04
C PHE A 88 -21.00 5.60 -18.00
N SER A 89 -20.41 4.42 -17.73
CA SER A 89 -19.52 3.77 -18.68
C SER A 89 -20.25 3.43 -19.98
N LYS A 90 -21.46 2.88 -19.88
CA LYS A 90 -22.28 2.58 -21.06
C LYS A 90 -22.63 3.84 -21.84
N LEU A 91 -23.08 4.91 -21.16
CA LEU A 91 -23.34 6.19 -21.81
C LEU A 91 -22.13 6.72 -22.57
N THR A 92 -20.94 6.70 -21.96
CA THR A 92 -19.72 7.17 -22.66
C THR A 92 -19.37 6.31 -23.88
N ARG A 93 -19.50 4.98 -23.78
CA ARG A 93 -19.23 4.08 -24.91
C ARG A 93 -20.25 4.22 -26.03
N TRP A 94 -21.54 4.35 -25.70
CA TRP A 94 -22.60 4.61 -26.68
C TRP A 94 -22.37 5.92 -27.42
N THR A 95 -21.97 6.99 -26.72
CA THR A 95 -21.64 8.27 -27.35
C THR A 95 -20.39 8.19 -28.23
N LEU A 96 -19.35 7.46 -27.81
CA LEU A 96 -18.08 7.35 -28.55
C LEU A 96 -18.15 6.42 -29.78
N HIS A 97 -18.78 5.25 -29.64
CA HIS A 97 -18.78 4.20 -30.66
C HIS A 97 -20.05 4.19 -31.52
N LYS A 98 -21.04 5.04 -31.20
CA LYS A 98 -22.34 5.10 -31.90
C LYS A 98 -22.99 3.71 -32.02
N GLU A 99 -22.90 2.90 -30.96
CA GLU A 99 -23.46 1.54 -31.00
C GLU A 99 -24.98 1.57 -31.24
N PRO A 100 -25.53 0.62 -32.03
CA PRO A 100 -26.76 0.87 -32.79
C PRO A 100 -28.05 0.47 -32.06
N SER A 101 -28.01 -0.19 -30.90
CA SER A 101 -29.19 -0.89 -30.37
C SER A 101 -30.13 -0.07 -29.48
N GLU A 102 -29.77 1.15 -29.05
CA GLU A 102 -30.60 1.98 -28.15
C GLU A 102 -30.75 3.46 -28.57
N GLN A 103 -30.33 3.83 -29.80
CA GLN A 103 -30.47 5.21 -30.30
C GLN A 103 -31.92 5.61 -30.64
N SER A 104 -32.88 4.70 -30.52
CA SER A 104 -34.30 4.90 -30.85
C SER A 104 -35.15 5.43 -29.69
N ILE A 105 -34.58 5.71 -28.51
CA ILE A 105 -35.30 6.30 -27.36
C ILE A 105 -34.97 7.80 -27.24
N PRO A 106 -35.92 8.73 -27.51
CA PRO A 106 -35.67 10.18 -27.49
C PRO A 106 -35.10 10.72 -26.16
N ARG A 107 -35.43 10.09 -25.03
CA ARG A 107 -34.93 10.46 -23.69
C ARG A 107 -33.44 10.11 -23.52
N ILE A 108 -32.96 9.04 -24.15
CA ILE A 108 -31.55 8.64 -24.13
C ILE A 108 -30.74 9.56 -25.03
N GLN A 109 -31.26 9.95 -26.21
CA GLN A 109 -30.55 10.82 -27.15
C GLN A 109 -30.12 12.15 -26.51
N ARG A 110 -31.04 12.85 -25.80
CA ARG A 110 -30.70 14.08 -25.05
C ARG A 110 -29.64 13.83 -23.98
N THR A 111 -29.70 12.66 -23.33
CA THR A 111 -28.73 12.27 -22.30
C THR A 111 -27.35 12.05 -22.92
N LEU A 112 -27.26 11.39 -24.08
CA LEU A 112 -26.01 11.16 -24.81
C LEU A 112 -25.39 12.46 -25.33
N GLU A 113 -26.20 13.37 -25.88
CA GLU A 113 -25.78 14.72 -26.28
C GLU A 113 -25.21 15.49 -25.10
N GLN A 114 -25.84 15.36 -23.93
CA GLN A 114 -25.37 15.98 -22.71
C GLN A 114 -24.05 15.37 -22.20
N VAL A 115 -23.92 14.04 -22.15
CA VAL A 115 -22.65 13.38 -21.81
C VAL A 115 -21.54 13.78 -22.79
N ASN A 116 -21.88 13.90 -24.08
CA ASN A 116 -20.94 14.38 -25.08
C ASN A 116 -20.42 15.78 -24.72
N LYS A 117 -21.34 16.74 -24.52
CA LYS A 117 -21.02 18.15 -24.25
C LYS A 117 -20.29 18.36 -22.93
N ASP A 118 -20.79 17.77 -21.85
CA ASP A 118 -20.36 18.09 -20.48
C ASP A 118 -19.14 17.26 -20.04
N PHE A 119 -18.92 16.09 -20.65
CA PHE A 119 -17.86 15.16 -20.27
C PHE A 119 -16.87 14.86 -21.40
N LEU A 120 -17.31 14.36 -22.56
CA LEU A 120 -16.40 13.87 -23.61
C LEU A 120 -15.68 14.99 -24.37
N THR A 121 -16.37 16.07 -24.70
CA THR A 121 -15.78 17.23 -25.39
C THR A 121 -15.12 18.21 -24.44
N ARG A 122 -15.19 17.97 -23.13
CA ARG A 122 -14.59 18.84 -22.13
C ARG A 122 -13.07 18.71 -22.20
N PRO A 123 -12.32 19.78 -22.53
CA PRO A 123 -10.88 19.70 -22.64
C PRO A 123 -10.27 19.33 -21.30
N LEU A 124 -9.33 18.39 -21.35
CA LEU A 124 -8.51 18.02 -20.22
C LEU A 124 -7.13 18.62 -20.43
N GLY A 125 -6.64 19.40 -19.46
CA GLY A 125 -5.33 19.99 -19.55
C GLY A 125 -4.26 18.91 -19.42
N PHE A 126 -3.51 18.66 -20.50
CA PHE A 126 -2.29 17.85 -20.45
C PHE A 126 -1.08 18.77 -20.48
N PHE A 127 -0.23 18.66 -19.47
CA PHE A 127 1.09 19.27 -19.46
C PHE A 127 2.09 18.17 -19.76
N VAL A 128 2.59 18.16 -20.99
CA VAL A 128 3.58 17.17 -21.45
C VAL A 128 4.96 17.80 -21.37
N ILE A 129 5.79 17.29 -20.48
CA ILE A 129 7.20 17.64 -20.36
C ILE A 129 7.95 16.65 -21.26
N ARG A 130 8.56 17.13 -22.34
CA ARG A 130 9.33 16.28 -23.27
C ARG A 130 10.82 16.40 -22.99
N LEU A 131 11.49 15.26 -22.86
CA LEU A 131 12.94 15.13 -22.73
C LEU A 131 13.46 14.28 -23.88
N GLY A 132 14.47 14.77 -24.60
CA GLY A 132 15.02 14.13 -25.80
C GLY A 132 16.31 13.35 -25.54
N LYS A 133 16.68 12.51 -26.52
CA LYS A 133 17.85 11.60 -26.56
C LYS A 133 19.21 12.21 -26.20
N ASP A 134 19.40 13.49 -26.48
CA ASP A 134 20.69 14.17 -26.31
C ASP A 134 20.80 14.90 -24.95
N VAL A 135 19.86 14.64 -24.04
CA VAL A 135 19.88 15.21 -22.69
C VAL A 135 20.50 14.19 -21.75
N ASP A 136 21.61 14.58 -21.12
CA ASP A 136 22.23 13.83 -20.02
C ASP A 136 21.15 13.35 -19.03
N ARG A 137 21.11 12.05 -18.72
CA ARG A 137 20.13 11.47 -17.80
C ARG A 137 20.11 12.21 -16.47
N ASP A 138 21.26 12.63 -15.97
CA ASP A 138 21.35 13.37 -14.71
C ASP A 138 20.73 14.78 -14.84
N LYS A 139 20.79 15.40 -16.04
CA LYS A 139 20.09 16.65 -16.36
C LYS A 139 18.58 16.45 -16.50
N VAL A 140 18.12 15.32 -17.06
CA VAL A 140 16.71 14.94 -17.12
C VAL A 140 16.10 14.82 -15.73
N TYR A 141 16.70 14.01 -14.87
CA TYR A 141 16.31 13.93 -13.46
C TYR A 141 16.44 15.30 -12.77
N GLY A 142 17.49 16.04 -13.17
CA GLY A 142 17.77 17.44 -12.90
C GLY A 142 16.55 18.35 -12.95
N ASP A 143 16.03 18.46 -14.16
CA ASP A 143 14.91 19.31 -14.57
C ASP A 143 13.59 18.81 -13.98
N MET A 144 13.38 17.49 -13.94
CA MET A 144 12.20 16.89 -13.31
C MET A 144 12.11 17.31 -11.85
N ALA A 145 13.20 17.12 -11.10
CA ALA A 145 13.26 17.48 -9.69
C ALA A 145 12.92 18.98 -9.47
N GLU A 146 13.40 19.87 -10.35
CA GLU A 146 13.07 21.30 -10.27
C GLU A 146 11.58 21.58 -10.53
N ILE A 147 10.98 20.93 -11.54
CA ILE A 147 9.55 21.02 -11.84
C ILE A 147 8.72 20.57 -10.63
N PHE A 148 9.09 19.46 -9.99
CA PHE A 148 8.40 18.96 -8.81
C PHE A 148 8.58 19.84 -7.58
N THR A 149 9.77 20.42 -7.38
CA THR A 149 9.99 21.39 -6.29
C THR A 149 9.07 22.60 -6.45
N ARG A 150 8.91 23.09 -7.68
CA ARG A 150 8.00 24.21 -8.01
C ARG A 150 6.53 23.84 -7.78
N ILE A 151 6.12 22.62 -8.10
CA ILE A 151 4.77 22.11 -7.83
C ILE A 151 4.53 21.92 -6.32
N ASN A 152 5.52 21.42 -5.56
CA ASN A 152 5.41 21.25 -4.11
C ASN A 152 5.27 22.61 -3.39
N ARG A 153 5.89 23.69 -3.90
CA ARG A 153 5.67 25.08 -3.43
C ARG A 153 4.22 25.56 -3.63
N ALA A 154 3.45 24.93 -4.52
CA ALA A 154 2.03 25.19 -4.74
C ALA A 154 1.09 24.35 -3.84
N GLY A 155 1.62 23.55 -2.90
CA GLY A 155 0.85 22.97 -1.79
C GLY A 155 0.53 21.47 -1.85
N ILE A 156 1.10 20.71 -2.80
CA ILE A 156 0.92 19.24 -2.88
C ILE A 156 2.23 18.57 -2.41
N ARG A 157 2.20 17.71 -1.38
CA ARG A 157 3.40 17.00 -0.91
C ARG A 157 3.58 15.68 -1.66
N LEU A 158 4.61 15.58 -2.50
CA LEU A 158 5.00 14.37 -3.23
C LEU A 158 6.34 13.78 -2.72
N GLY A 159 6.50 13.67 -1.40
CA GLY A 159 7.80 13.45 -0.73
C GLY A 159 8.66 12.27 -1.26
N ASN A 160 8.06 11.11 -1.52
CA ASN A 160 8.82 9.93 -1.99
C ASN A 160 9.36 10.12 -3.41
N LEU A 161 8.56 10.73 -4.29
CA LEU A 161 8.96 11.01 -5.67
C LEU A 161 10.06 12.08 -5.71
N GLU A 162 9.97 13.10 -4.85
CA GLU A 162 11.01 14.11 -4.70
C GLU A 162 12.36 13.48 -4.33
N MET A 163 12.38 12.59 -3.35
CA MET A 163 13.58 11.86 -2.94
C MET A 163 14.13 10.95 -4.05
N PHE A 164 13.27 10.24 -4.80
CA PHE A 164 13.73 9.42 -5.93
C PHE A 164 14.37 10.27 -7.02
N LEU A 165 13.70 11.35 -7.43
CA LEU A 165 14.25 12.28 -8.42
C LEU A 165 15.53 12.94 -7.92
N SER A 166 15.63 13.26 -6.63
CA SER A 166 16.86 13.76 -6.01
C SER A 166 18.01 12.78 -6.20
N PHE A 167 17.77 11.52 -5.84
CA PHE A 167 18.75 10.45 -5.93
C PHE A 167 19.23 10.27 -7.36
N PHE A 168 18.31 10.13 -8.29
CA PHE A 168 18.66 9.94 -9.68
C PHE A 168 19.22 11.21 -10.37
N ALA A 169 18.85 12.41 -9.94
CA ALA A 169 19.41 13.67 -10.46
C ALA A 169 20.80 14.00 -9.97
N SER A 170 21.18 13.37 -8.86
CA SER A 170 22.54 13.48 -8.37
C SER A 170 23.41 12.44 -9.06
N ALA A 171 24.66 12.81 -9.36
CA ALA A 171 25.70 11.85 -9.71
C ALA A 171 26.11 11.04 -8.46
N SER A 172 25.15 10.39 -7.79
CA SER A 172 25.37 9.65 -6.54
C SER A 172 26.40 8.53 -6.75
N PRO A 173 27.43 8.42 -5.89
CA PRO A 173 28.29 7.24 -5.86
C PRO A 173 27.44 6.00 -5.58
N GLY A 174 27.76 4.87 -6.21
CA GLY A 174 27.02 3.63 -6.00
C GLY A 174 25.60 3.61 -6.59
N LYS A 175 25.24 4.57 -7.45
CA LYS A 175 23.87 4.71 -8.00
C LYS A 175 23.35 3.42 -8.65
N GLN A 176 24.18 2.75 -9.46
CA GLN A 176 23.80 1.49 -10.10
C GLN A 176 23.58 0.38 -9.06
N GLN A 177 24.46 0.30 -8.05
CA GLN A 177 24.39 -0.72 -7.01
C GLN A 177 23.17 -0.55 -6.11
N VAL A 178 22.72 0.69 -5.86
CA VAL A 178 21.43 0.95 -5.19
C VAL A 178 20.25 0.49 -6.06
N VAL A 179 20.31 0.71 -7.38
CA VAL A 179 19.26 0.24 -8.30
C VAL A 179 19.21 -1.29 -8.32
N ASP A 180 20.36 -1.95 -8.47
CA ASP A 180 20.45 -3.42 -8.45
C ASP A 180 19.95 -3.99 -7.11
N LEU A 181 20.29 -3.33 -5.99
CA LEU A 181 19.79 -3.68 -4.66
C LEU A 181 18.26 -3.51 -4.58
N TYR A 182 17.73 -2.42 -5.10
CA TYR A 182 16.30 -2.15 -5.13
C TYR A 182 15.55 -3.20 -5.95
N GLU A 183 16.01 -3.51 -7.16
CA GLU A 183 15.37 -4.52 -8.01
C GLU A 183 15.30 -5.87 -7.29
N ARG A 184 16.41 -6.31 -6.70
CA ARG A 184 16.48 -7.55 -5.90
C ARG A 184 15.52 -7.53 -4.71
N LEU A 185 15.52 -6.47 -3.92
CA LEU A 185 14.68 -6.39 -2.72
C LEU A 185 13.19 -6.18 -3.06
N LYS A 186 12.90 -5.50 -4.17
CA LYS A 186 11.53 -5.37 -4.69
C LYS A 186 11.00 -6.71 -5.16
N GLU A 187 11.77 -7.44 -5.96
CA GLU A 187 11.36 -8.76 -6.45
C GLU A 187 11.15 -9.77 -5.31
N LYS A 188 12.01 -9.75 -4.29
CA LYS A 188 12.00 -10.74 -3.21
C LYS A 188 11.04 -10.39 -2.07
N HIS A 189 10.93 -9.12 -1.71
CA HIS A 189 10.26 -8.67 -0.49
C HIS A 189 9.30 -7.49 -0.71
N ASP A 190 9.12 -7.02 -1.95
CA ASP A 190 8.34 -5.83 -2.28
C ASP A 190 8.79 -4.55 -1.56
N ILE A 191 10.07 -4.49 -1.16
CA ILE A 191 10.65 -3.30 -0.54
C ILE A 191 10.77 -2.19 -1.58
N ASP A 192 10.23 -1.02 -1.24
CA ASP A 192 10.31 0.18 -2.07
C ASP A 192 11.71 0.81 -1.97
N LEU A 193 12.04 1.68 -2.92
CA LEU A 193 13.35 2.35 -2.95
C LEU A 193 13.56 3.28 -1.74
N GLU A 194 12.49 3.72 -1.07
CA GLU A 194 12.56 4.68 0.05
C GLU A 194 13.36 4.17 1.26
N PRO A 195 13.00 3.03 1.89
CA PRO A 195 13.78 2.47 2.99
C PRO A 195 15.26 2.25 2.65
N ILE A 196 15.56 1.86 1.40
CA ILE A 196 16.92 1.58 0.93
C ILE A 196 17.75 2.86 0.91
N ILE A 197 17.24 3.93 0.27
CA ILE A 197 17.93 5.22 0.21
C ILE A 197 18.11 5.79 1.62
N ARG A 198 17.03 5.82 2.42
CA ARG A 198 17.06 6.38 3.78
C ARG A 198 18.11 5.68 4.66
N LEU A 199 18.16 4.35 4.62
CA LEU A 199 19.12 3.60 5.42
C LEU A 199 20.55 3.77 4.90
N THR A 200 20.78 3.56 3.59
CA THR A 200 22.10 3.68 2.96
C THR A 200 22.76 5.02 3.28
N PHE A 201 22.02 6.11 3.07
CA PHE A 201 22.58 7.45 3.25
C PHE A 201 22.63 7.87 4.73
N SER A 202 21.76 7.34 5.59
CA SER A 202 21.91 7.53 7.05
C SER A 202 23.19 6.89 7.60
N ASN A 203 23.72 5.85 6.94
CA ASN A 203 25.00 5.25 7.31
C ASN A 203 26.21 6.05 6.81
N LEU A 204 25.97 7.08 5.99
CA LEU A 204 26.97 8.02 5.47
C LEU A 204 26.79 9.42 6.08
N ASP A 205 26.29 9.49 7.31
CA ASP A 205 26.04 10.71 8.09
C ASP A 205 25.11 11.75 7.44
N LEU A 206 24.23 11.32 6.53
CA LEU A 206 23.17 12.21 6.02
C LEU A 206 21.96 12.15 6.93
N THR A 207 21.46 13.33 7.31
CA THR A 207 20.20 13.42 8.05
C THR A 207 19.02 13.11 7.14
N GLN A 208 17.91 12.64 7.70
CA GLN A 208 16.71 12.30 6.91
C GLN A 208 16.15 13.48 6.12
N SER A 209 16.30 14.69 6.67
CA SER A 209 15.90 15.95 6.00
C SER A 209 16.80 16.31 4.81
N GLN A 210 18.07 15.88 4.82
CA GLN A 210 18.99 16.05 3.71
C GLN A 210 18.71 15.06 2.58
N ILE A 211 18.17 13.90 2.92
CA ILE A 211 17.84 12.82 1.98
C ILE A 211 16.55 13.15 1.19
N SER A 212 15.53 13.66 1.86
CA SER A 212 14.21 13.86 1.26
C SER A 212 14.11 15.06 0.29
N ARG A 213 15.02 16.04 0.39
CA ARG A 213 14.95 17.31 -0.37
C ARG A 213 16.02 17.39 -1.45
N ILE A 214 15.63 17.71 -2.68
CA ILE A 214 16.51 17.70 -3.87
C ILE A 214 17.76 18.55 -3.71
N GLU A 215 17.61 19.84 -3.44
CA GLU A 215 18.73 20.77 -3.37
C GLU A 215 19.70 20.43 -2.23
N SER A 216 19.16 19.87 -1.14
CA SER A 216 19.95 19.42 0.01
C SER A 216 20.68 18.12 -0.32
N PHE A 217 20.01 17.19 -1.01
CA PHE A 217 20.58 15.91 -1.37
C PHE A 217 21.72 16.06 -2.36
N ARG A 218 21.55 16.85 -3.44
CA ARG A 218 22.64 17.11 -4.41
C ARG A 218 23.90 17.67 -3.72
N ARG A 219 23.73 18.62 -2.80
CA ARG A 219 24.84 19.17 -2.01
C ARG A 219 25.46 18.12 -1.09
N SER A 220 24.63 17.29 -0.47
CA SER A 220 25.09 16.23 0.45
C SER A 220 25.81 15.10 -0.30
N VAL A 221 25.39 14.75 -1.51
CA VAL A 221 26.07 13.78 -2.39
C VAL A 221 27.46 14.27 -2.77
N LYS A 222 27.62 15.57 -3.04
CA LYS A 222 28.95 16.16 -3.26
C LYS A 222 29.83 16.00 -2.02
N ARG A 223 29.30 16.30 -0.83
CA ARG A 223 30.00 16.08 0.45
C ARG A 223 30.36 14.61 0.67
N ILE A 224 29.48 13.66 0.32
CA ILE A 224 29.79 12.23 0.39
C ILE A 224 31.00 11.90 -0.47
N LYS A 225 31.06 12.38 -1.72
CA LYS A 225 32.22 12.15 -2.61
C LYS A 225 33.53 12.72 -2.06
N GLU A 226 33.45 13.78 -1.28
CA GLU A 226 34.61 14.44 -0.67
C GLU A 226 35.04 13.74 0.64
N GLN A 227 34.09 13.18 1.41
CA GLN A 227 34.31 12.61 2.74
C GLN A 227 34.52 11.09 2.74
N TYR A 228 33.93 10.38 1.78
CA TYR A 228 33.89 8.92 1.72
C TYR A 228 34.52 8.41 0.43
N SER A 229 35.25 7.30 0.53
CA SER A 229 35.72 6.60 -0.66
C SER A 229 34.56 5.90 -1.37
N GLU A 230 34.74 5.57 -2.64
CA GLU A 230 33.76 4.75 -3.37
C GLU A 230 33.50 3.41 -2.67
N LYS A 231 34.54 2.82 -2.07
CA LYS A 231 34.43 1.60 -1.28
C LYS A 231 33.51 1.78 -0.07
N ASP A 232 33.64 2.86 0.68
CA ASP A 232 32.80 3.11 1.87
C ASP A 232 31.31 3.21 1.49
N VAL A 233 31.01 3.83 0.34
CA VAL A 233 29.64 3.92 -0.17
C VAL A 233 29.13 2.53 -0.58
N LEU A 234 29.94 1.73 -1.27
CA LEU A 234 29.58 0.37 -1.65
C LEU A 234 29.35 -0.53 -0.41
N ASP A 235 30.21 -0.43 0.60
CA ASP A 235 30.09 -1.17 1.86
C ASP A 235 28.81 -0.75 2.62
N SER A 236 28.43 0.54 2.57
CA SER A 236 27.14 1.02 3.11
C SER A 236 25.93 0.43 2.37
N ILE A 237 25.99 0.31 1.04
CA ILE A 237 24.91 -0.29 0.23
C ILE A 237 24.79 -1.79 0.54
N VAL A 238 25.89 -2.51 0.61
CA VAL A 238 25.91 -3.94 0.92
C VAL A 238 25.37 -4.21 2.33
N SER A 239 25.83 -3.46 3.34
CA SER A 239 25.35 -3.60 4.72
C SER A 239 23.87 -3.21 4.88
N THR A 240 23.41 -2.21 4.14
CA THR A 240 21.98 -1.85 4.03
C THR A 240 21.17 -3.04 3.49
N GLY A 241 21.61 -3.66 2.40
CA GLY A 241 20.92 -4.81 1.83
C GLY A 241 20.85 -6.00 2.80
N ASN A 242 21.97 -6.32 3.45
CA ASN A 242 22.04 -7.45 4.39
C ASN A 242 21.17 -7.23 5.63
N SER A 243 21.12 -6.00 6.17
CA SER A 243 20.31 -5.67 7.35
C SER A 243 18.81 -5.66 7.03
N LEU A 244 18.40 -5.19 5.84
CA LEU A 244 17.01 -5.27 5.37
C LEU A 244 16.56 -6.73 5.17
N GLU A 245 17.41 -7.56 4.55
CA GLU A 245 17.18 -9.00 4.39
C GLU A 245 17.02 -9.70 5.75
N THR A 246 17.90 -9.38 6.71
CA THR A 246 17.81 -9.94 8.07
C THR A 246 16.54 -9.48 8.77
N THR A 247 16.16 -8.20 8.63
CA THR A 247 14.88 -7.69 9.16
C THR A 247 13.71 -8.45 8.57
N MET A 248 13.64 -8.62 7.25
CA MET A 248 12.56 -9.39 6.61
C MET A 248 12.55 -10.86 7.05
N ALA A 249 13.71 -11.46 7.31
CA ALA A 249 13.79 -12.81 7.85
C ALA A 249 13.22 -12.90 9.28
N ILE A 250 13.44 -11.88 10.14
CA ILE A 250 12.79 -11.78 11.46
C ILE A 250 11.28 -11.64 11.28
N LEU A 251 10.82 -10.75 10.40
CA LEU A 251 9.37 -10.55 10.18
C LEU A 251 8.69 -11.81 9.66
N ARG A 252 9.34 -12.56 8.77
CA ARG A 252 8.83 -13.84 8.29
C ARG A 252 8.75 -14.88 9.40
N LYS A 253 9.80 -14.99 10.23
CA LYS A 253 9.89 -15.96 11.32
C LYS A 253 8.89 -15.66 12.43
N GLU A 254 8.80 -14.40 12.85
CA GLU A 254 8.01 -14.00 14.01
C GLU A 254 6.56 -13.64 13.65
N LEU A 255 6.30 -13.10 12.45
CA LEU A 255 4.99 -12.56 12.07
C LEU A 255 4.41 -13.19 10.80
N GLY A 256 5.11 -14.12 10.15
CA GLY A 256 4.70 -14.69 8.86
C GLY A 256 4.86 -13.75 7.67
N ILE A 257 5.36 -12.52 7.88
CA ILE A 257 5.40 -11.47 6.86
C ILE A 257 6.61 -11.66 5.94
N SER A 258 6.35 -12.04 4.70
CA SER A 258 7.38 -12.19 3.66
C SER A 258 7.44 -11.03 2.66
N SER A 259 6.39 -10.21 2.61
CA SER A 259 6.27 -9.01 1.76
C SER A 259 6.11 -7.75 2.60
N ALA A 260 6.91 -6.73 2.33
CA ALA A 260 6.87 -5.43 2.97
C ALA A 260 5.62 -4.62 2.60
N GLU A 261 4.84 -5.02 1.58
CA GLU A 261 3.55 -4.40 1.25
C GLU A 261 2.48 -4.63 2.33
N MET A 262 2.64 -5.67 3.16
CA MET A 262 1.77 -5.91 4.31
C MET A 262 2.00 -4.92 5.44
N LEU A 263 3.15 -4.21 5.46
CA LEU A 263 3.43 -3.20 6.47
C LEU A 263 2.59 -1.94 6.21
N PRO A 264 2.01 -1.32 7.25
CA PRO A 264 1.35 -0.02 7.11
C PRO A 264 2.32 1.07 6.61
N SER A 265 3.59 0.98 6.98
CA SER A 265 4.69 1.80 6.47
C SER A 265 5.99 0.99 6.43
N GLN A 266 6.68 1.01 5.30
CA GLN A 266 8.00 0.38 5.17
C GLN A 266 9.11 1.20 5.85
N THR A 267 8.85 2.46 6.23
CA THR A 267 9.81 3.31 6.95
C THR A 267 10.25 2.69 8.28
N CYS A 268 9.38 1.90 8.92
CA CYS A 268 9.73 1.17 10.15
C CYS A 268 10.90 0.18 9.95
N LEU A 269 11.09 -0.34 8.73
CA LEU A 269 12.22 -1.23 8.41
C LEU A 269 13.56 -0.54 8.59
N VAL A 270 13.63 0.79 8.43
CA VAL A 270 14.86 1.57 8.56
C VAL A 270 15.39 1.49 9.99
N ILE A 271 14.54 1.63 11.00
CA ILE A 271 14.95 1.56 12.42
C ILE A 271 15.41 0.15 12.79
N LEU A 272 14.62 -0.87 12.44
CA LEU A 272 14.98 -2.26 12.73
C LEU A 272 16.31 -2.64 12.06
N SER A 273 16.46 -2.31 10.79
CA SER A 273 17.68 -2.62 10.04
C SER A 273 18.89 -1.84 10.54
N LYS A 274 18.70 -0.55 10.92
CA LYS A 274 19.76 0.25 11.52
C LYS A 274 20.26 -0.37 12.82
N TYR A 275 19.36 -0.79 13.70
CA TYR A 275 19.72 -1.49 14.93
C TYR A 275 20.54 -2.75 14.63
N LEU A 276 20.05 -3.63 13.75
CA LEU A 276 20.75 -4.87 13.39
C LEU A 276 22.15 -4.61 12.82
N LEU A 277 22.28 -3.59 11.96
CA LEU A 277 23.55 -3.17 11.40
C LEU A 277 24.51 -2.71 12.50
N LYS A 278 24.04 -1.90 13.46
CA LYS A 278 24.89 -1.40 14.56
C LYS A 278 25.32 -2.49 15.53
N GLN A 279 24.52 -3.55 15.69
CA GLN A 279 24.90 -4.71 16.51
C GLN A 279 25.72 -5.76 15.77
N ASP A 280 26.04 -5.55 14.48
CA ASP A 280 26.72 -6.54 13.63
C ASP A 280 25.95 -7.88 13.52
N TYR A 281 24.61 -7.84 13.66
CA TYR A 281 23.75 -9.01 13.48
C TYR A 281 23.52 -9.29 12.00
N SER A 282 24.27 -10.26 11.48
CA SER A 282 24.20 -10.70 10.08
C SER A 282 23.30 -11.91 9.83
N SER A 283 22.70 -12.48 10.87
CA SER A 283 21.80 -13.65 10.78
C SER A 283 20.80 -13.65 11.93
N VAL A 284 19.58 -14.10 11.65
CA VAL A 284 18.48 -14.22 12.61
C VAL A 284 18.83 -15.14 13.78
N ASP A 285 19.61 -16.20 13.54
CA ASP A 285 19.95 -17.19 14.59
C ASP A 285 20.90 -16.64 15.66
N ARG A 286 21.54 -15.51 15.38
CA ARG A 286 22.44 -14.82 16.32
C ARG A 286 21.71 -13.81 17.20
N ILE A 287 20.44 -13.53 16.91
CA ILE A 287 19.67 -12.50 17.61
C ILE A 287 18.94 -13.18 18.79
N PRO A 288 19.16 -12.72 20.04
CA PRO A 288 18.44 -13.26 21.17
C PRO A 288 16.93 -13.09 21.01
N ARG A 289 16.15 -14.07 21.48
CA ARG A 289 14.68 -14.05 21.38
C ARG A 289 14.06 -12.83 22.04
N SER A 290 14.56 -12.43 23.20
CA SER A 290 14.12 -11.21 23.91
C SER A 290 14.27 -9.96 23.04
N GLU A 291 15.36 -9.84 22.29
CA GLU A 291 15.62 -8.71 21.40
C GLU A 291 14.68 -8.72 20.19
N MET A 292 14.45 -9.89 19.59
CA MET A 292 13.44 -10.03 18.53
C MET A 292 12.04 -9.63 19.04
N GLN A 293 11.64 -10.05 20.23
CA GLN A 293 10.34 -9.69 20.79
C GLN A 293 10.20 -8.19 21.03
N LYS A 294 11.24 -7.52 21.53
CA LYS A 294 11.25 -6.06 21.67
C LYS A 294 11.12 -5.34 20.31
N MET A 295 11.85 -5.82 19.30
CA MET A 295 11.74 -5.30 17.93
C MET A 295 10.33 -5.45 17.36
N ILE A 296 9.72 -6.63 17.52
CA ILE A 296 8.36 -6.93 17.06
C ILE A 296 7.33 -6.07 17.81
N ARG A 297 7.46 -5.94 19.13
CA ARG A 297 6.59 -5.08 19.95
C ARG A 297 6.62 -3.64 19.45
N TRP A 298 7.82 -3.08 19.24
CA TRP A 298 7.95 -1.73 18.71
C TRP A 298 7.37 -1.60 17.30
N LEU A 299 7.61 -2.57 16.41
CA LEU A 299 7.06 -2.56 15.05
C LEU A 299 5.53 -2.53 15.06
N ILE A 300 4.89 -3.36 15.89
CA ILE A 300 3.42 -3.42 15.99
C ILE A 300 2.86 -2.08 16.46
N LEU A 301 3.41 -1.53 17.55
CA LEU A 301 2.95 -0.28 18.14
C LEU A 301 3.17 0.92 17.20
N SER A 302 4.36 1.05 16.62
CA SER A 302 4.69 2.12 15.68
C SER A 302 3.84 2.04 14.41
N SER A 303 3.56 0.83 13.91
CA SER A 303 2.74 0.63 12.71
C SER A 303 1.25 0.90 12.97
N PHE A 304 0.71 0.43 14.11
CA PHE A 304 -0.69 0.63 14.46
C PHE A 304 -1.03 2.11 14.75
N HIS A 305 -0.15 2.80 15.46
CA HIS A 305 -0.32 4.23 15.77
C HIS A 305 0.19 5.17 14.66
N GLY A 306 0.72 4.62 13.56
CA GLY A 306 1.12 5.40 12.39
C GLY A 306 2.26 6.37 12.67
N LEU A 307 3.31 5.91 13.35
CA LEU A 307 4.46 6.71 13.79
C LEU A 307 5.03 7.61 12.68
N TYR A 308 5.19 7.08 11.47
CA TYR A 308 5.77 7.79 10.33
C TYR A 308 4.74 8.32 9.33
N SER A 309 3.46 8.39 9.69
CA SER A 309 2.38 8.93 8.84
C SER A 309 2.48 10.43 8.58
N SER A 310 3.20 11.16 9.43
CA SER A 310 3.47 12.59 9.28
C SER A 310 4.85 12.93 9.85
N HIS A 311 5.42 14.06 9.40
CA HIS A 311 6.74 14.54 9.85
C HIS A 311 7.83 13.45 9.81
N THR A 312 7.76 12.59 8.80
CA THR A 312 8.54 11.35 8.67
C THR A 312 10.03 11.59 8.89
N ASP A 313 10.60 12.60 8.24
CA ASP A 313 12.04 12.86 8.32
C ASP A 313 12.49 13.17 9.76
N THR A 314 11.81 14.09 10.45
CA THR A 314 12.18 14.46 11.82
C THR A 314 11.97 13.29 12.79
N ARG A 315 10.82 12.61 12.69
CA ARG A 315 10.53 11.49 13.59
C ARG A 315 11.50 10.33 13.42
N LEU A 316 11.82 9.98 12.17
CA LEU A 316 12.77 8.93 11.84
C LEU A 316 14.19 9.29 12.27
N GLU A 317 14.59 10.55 12.09
CA GLU A 317 15.90 11.04 12.54
C GLU A 317 16.08 10.89 14.06
N ASP A 318 15.07 11.25 14.85
CA ASP A 318 15.12 11.10 16.31
C ASP A 318 15.23 9.62 16.71
N ASP A 319 14.46 8.74 16.08
CA ASP A 319 14.46 7.31 16.37
C ASP A 319 15.76 6.62 15.91
N LEU A 320 16.37 7.06 14.80
CA LEU A 320 17.67 6.59 14.33
C LEU A 320 18.76 6.86 15.38
N ARG A 321 18.74 8.03 16.04
CA ARG A 321 19.71 8.35 17.10
C ARG A 321 19.59 7.45 18.32
N ILE A 322 18.39 6.97 18.60
CA ILE A 322 18.14 6.05 19.72
C ILE A 322 18.80 4.69 19.44
N VAL A 323 18.64 4.15 18.22
CA VAL A 323 19.20 2.85 17.83
C VAL A 323 20.65 2.88 17.34
N GLU A 324 21.28 4.05 17.34
CA GLU A 324 22.66 4.24 16.88
C GLU A 324 23.70 3.59 17.82
N LYS A 325 23.35 3.39 19.11
CA LYS A 325 24.25 2.86 20.13
C LYS A 325 24.29 1.33 20.13
N LYS A 326 25.48 0.75 20.37
CA LYS A 326 25.63 -0.70 20.62
C LYS A 326 24.95 -1.08 21.94
N GLY A 327 24.30 -2.24 21.99
CA GLY A 327 23.59 -2.75 23.15
C GLY A 327 22.24 -3.43 22.83
N PRO A 328 21.46 -3.74 23.88
CA PRO A 328 20.09 -4.22 23.72
C PRO A 328 19.23 -3.24 22.93
N PHE A 329 18.20 -3.76 22.27
CA PHE A 329 17.19 -2.99 21.55
C PHE A 329 16.52 -2.01 22.51
N PRO A 330 16.64 -0.70 22.26
CA PRO A 330 16.24 0.36 23.20
C PRO A 330 14.74 0.63 23.12
N ILE A 331 13.92 -0.37 23.46
CA ILE A 331 12.45 -0.28 23.35
C ILE A 331 11.88 0.85 24.20
N ASP A 332 12.35 1.02 25.44
CA ASP A 332 11.81 2.03 26.36
C ASP A 332 12.06 3.46 25.83
N ASP A 333 13.26 3.71 25.29
CA ASP A 333 13.60 5.00 24.68
C ASP A 333 12.76 5.26 23.42
N LEU A 334 12.56 4.23 22.59
CA LEU A 334 11.71 4.33 21.40
C LEU A 334 10.23 4.56 21.76
N LEU A 335 9.73 3.94 22.82
CA LEU A 335 8.36 4.18 23.32
C LEU A 335 8.22 5.57 23.95
N ALA A 336 9.21 6.03 24.72
CA ALA A 336 9.24 7.40 25.23
C ALA A 336 9.28 8.43 24.09
N SER A 337 10.03 8.13 23.02
CA SER A 337 10.08 8.92 21.78
C SER A 337 8.72 8.97 21.08
N MET A 338 7.95 7.88 21.06
CA MET A 338 6.56 7.87 20.57
C MET A 338 5.64 8.75 21.43
N ASP A 339 5.74 8.64 22.76
CA ASP A 339 4.93 9.42 23.70
C ASP A 339 5.17 10.94 23.55
N GLN A 340 6.43 11.35 23.43
CA GLN A 340 6.81 12.75 23.12
C GLN A 340 6.22 13.26 21.79
N LYS A 341 5.91 12.36 20.85
CA LYS A 341 5.27 12.66 19.57
C LYS A 341 3.74 12.62 19.65
N ASN A 342 3.18 12.55 20.86
CA ASN A 342 1.75 12.38 21.18
C ASN A 342 1.14 11.11 20.57
N LEU A 343 1.93 10.03 20.50
CA LEU A 343 1.47 8.72 20.06
C LEU A 343 1.38 7.79 21.26
N ARG A 344 0.36 6.93 21.26
CA ARG A 344 0.19 5.94 22.33
C ARG A 344 1.26 4.85 22.21
N THR A 345 1.65 4.31 23.37
CA THR A 345 2.64 3.24 23.51
C THR A 345 2.00 1.87 23.79
N GLN A 346 0.67 1.80 23.71
CA GLN A 346 -0.15 0.60 23.87
C GLN A 346 -1.33 0.64 22.91
N ILE A 347 -1.90 -0.51 22.58
CA ILE A 347 -3.17 -0.60 21.85
C ILE A 347 -4.25 -0.84 22.90
N GLU A 348 -5.27 0.01 22.97
CA GLU A 348 -6.41 -0.19 23.87
C GLU A 348 -7.59 -0.81 23.11
N GLU A 349 -8.49 -1.49 23.83
CA GLU A 349 -9.65 -2.16 23.24
C GLU A 349 -10.46 -1.23 22.33
N LYS A 350 -10.70 0.01 22.83
CA LYS A 350 -11.44 1.04 22.08
C LYS A 350 -10.74 1.44 20.78
N ASP A 351 -9.41 1.39 20.73
CA ASP A 351 -8.65 1.75 19.52
C ASP A 351 -8.76 0.66 18.46
N PHE A 352 -8.94 -0.58 18.89
CA PHE A 352 -9.05 -1.74 18.01
C PHE A 352 -10.50 -2.01 17.56
N LYS A 353 -11.48 -1.83 18.44
CA LYS A 353 -12.89 -2.17 18.16
C LYS A 353 -13.71 -1.02 17.58
N ASN A 354 -13.42 0.23 17.91
CA ASN A 354 -14.19 1.38 17.42
C ASN A 354 -13.75 1.80 16.01
N ILE A 355 -14.08 0.98 15.01
CA ILE A 355 -13.73 1.22 13.61
C ILE A 355 -14.91 1.92 12.91
N ASP A 356 -14.78 3.22 12.67
CA ASP A 356 -15.79 4.07 12.03
C ASP A 356 -15.46 4.42 10.56
N PHE A 357 -14.59 3.64 9.93
CA PHE A 357 -14.15 3.85 8.56
C PHE A 357 -13.99 2.53 7.79
N ASN A 358 -13.95 2.61 6.46
CA ASN A 358 -13.74 1.44 5.60
C ASN A 358 -12.28 0.95 5.68
N VAL A 359 -12.07 -0.24 6.26
CA VAL A 359 -10.74 -0.85 6.48
C VAL A 359 -9.99 -1.16 5.18
N LEU A 360 -10.68 -1.26 4.04
CA LEU A 360 -10.05 -1.48 2.75
C LEU A 360 -9.54 -0.19 2.10
N ARG A 361 -9.67 0.97 2.75
CA ARG A 361 -9.29 2.28 2.19
C ARG A 361 -8.20 2.97 3.00
N GLY A 362 -7.22 3.51 2.28
CA GLY A 362 -6.20 4.40 2.83
C GLY A 362 -5.22 3.71 3.80
N SER A 363 -4.34 4.51 4.40
CA SER A 363 -3.35 4.06 5.38
C SER A 363 -3.98 3.63 6.72
N ALA A 364 -5.09 4.27 7.10
CA ALA A 364 -5.82 3.94 8.34
C ALA A 364 -6.37 2.51 8.34
N GLY A 365 -6.75 1.96 7.17
CA GLY A 365 -7.20 0.58 7.04
C GLY A 365 -6.07 -0.45 7.04
N LYS A 366 -4.94 -0.12 6.38
CA LYS A 366 -3.76 -1.00 6.32
C LYS A 366 -3.26 -1.44 7.70
N ARG A 367 -3.29 -0.56 8.71
CA ARG A 367 -2.89 -0.93 10.09
C ARG A 367 -3.76 -2.03 10.71
N PHE A 368 -5.06 -2.06 10.43
CA PHE A 368 -5.94 -3.10 10.97
C PHE A 368 -5.79 -4.42 10.20
N LEU A 369 -5.63 -4.35 8.88
CA LEU A 369 -5.32 -5.52 8.06
C LEU A 369 -3.98 -6.17 8.44
N PHE A 370 -2.99 -5.34 8.77
CA PHE A 370 -1.69 -5.79 9.29
C PHE A 370 -1.83 -6.55 10.61
N ILE A 371 -2.61 -6.02 11.56
CA ILE A 371 -2.88 -6.73 12.82
C ILE A 371 -3.65 -8.03 12.57
N LEU A 372 -4.71 -7.99 11.77
CA LEU A 372 -5.50 -9.18 11.45
C LEU A 372 -4.62 -10.29 10.86
N TYR A 373 -3.75 -9.96 9.89
CA TYR A 373 -2.82 -10.92 9.31
C TYR A 373 -1.92 -11.57 10.38
N ILE A 374 -1.34 -10.77 11.27
CA ILE A 374 -0.48 -11.26 12.35
C ILE A 374 -1.24 -12.20 13.28
N LEU A 375 -2.45 -11.83 13.70
CA LEU A 375 -3.25 -12.66 14.61
C LEU A 375 -3.61 -14.00 13.96
N LEU A 376 -4.04 -13.98 12.69
CA LEU A 376 -4.34 -15.20 11.94
C LEU A 376 -3.09 -16.11 11.85
N HIS A 377 -1.94 -15.54 11.48
CA HIS A 377 -0.70 -16.30 11.41
C HIS A 377 -0.30 -16.89 12.76
N LYS A 378 -0.37 -16.11 13.85
CA LYS A 378 -0.07 -16.57 15.21
C LYS A 378 -1.02 -17.66 15.70
N ASN A 379 -2.26 -17.66 15.22
CA ASN A 379 -3.26 -18.67 15.52
C ASN A 379 -3.18 -19.90 14.59
N GLY A 380 -2.17 -20.00 13.72
CA GLY A 380 -1.96 -21.14 12.85
C GLY A 380 -2.87 -21.19 11.62
N ALA A 381 -3.51 -20.08 11.25
CA ALA A 381 -4.44 -20.04 10.13
C ALA A 381 -3.85 -20.51 8.80
N THR A 382 -4.67 -21.29 8.10
CA THR A 382 -4.41 -21.73 6.72
C THR A 382 -5.12 -20.83 5.71
N ASP A 383 -4.75 -20.90 4.44
CA ASP A 383 -5.40 -20.17 3.36
C ASP A 383 -6.70 -20.84 2.85
N TRP A 384 -7.25 -21.78 3.63
CA TRP A 384 -8.36 -22.70 3.32
C TRP A 384 -8.10 -23.67 2.16
N THR A 385 -6.87 -23.71 1.61
CA THR A 385 -6.37 -24.81 0.78
C THR A 385 -5.51 -25.79 1.58
N GLY A 386 -5.33 -25.52 2.88
CA GLY A 386 -4.53 -26.32 3.81
C GLY A 386 -3.09 -25.85 3.96
N LYS A 387 -2.70 -24.72 3.35
CA LYS A 387 -1.36 -24.13 3.50
C LYS A 387 -1.37 -23.00 4.52
N PRO A 388 -0.34 -22.84 5.37
CA PRO A 388 -0.23 -21.67 6.24
C PRO A 388 -0.25 -20.36 5.45
N LEU A 389 -0.87 -19.30 5.99
CA LEU A 389 -0.93 -17.99 5.33
C LEU A 389 0.46 -17.43 4.95
N SER A 390 1.49 -17.71 5.75
CA SER A 390 2.87 -17.27 5.49
C SER A 390 3.49 -17.89 4.24
N ASP A 391 3.08 -19.10 3.87
CA ASP A 391 3.63 -19.84 2.74
C ASP A 391 3.02 -19.37 1.42
N ASN A 392 1.80 -18.83 1.47
CA ASN A 392 1.06 -18.35 0.30
C ASN A 392 0.89 -16.82 0.27
N ALA A 393 1.71 -16.07 1.01
CA ALA A 393 1.54 -14.64 1.25
C ALA A 393 1.37 -13.75 -0.02
N ARG A 394 1.93 -14.17 -1.16
CA ARG A 394 1.81 -13.44 -2.44
C ARG A 394 0.49 -13.69 -3.17
N ASN A 395 -0.22 -14.76 -2.83
CA ASN A 395 -1.48 -15.19 -3.45
C ASN A 395 -2.65 -15.19 -2.45
N LEU A 396 -2.62 -14.28 -1.47
CA LEU A 396 -3.74 -14.08 -0.56
C LEU A 396 -4.70 -13.01 -1.09
N ALA A 397 -5.99 -13.28 -0.96
CA ALA A 397 -7.07 -12.32 -1.10
C ALA A 397 -7.60 -11.93 0.27
N ILE A 398 -8.06 -10.67 0.39
CA ILE A 398 -8.91 -10.27 1.51
C ILE A 398 -10.33 -10.70 1.16
N HIS A 399 -10.83 -11.70 1.87
CA HIS A 399 -12.17 -12.26 1.71
C HIS A 399 -13.16 -11.62 2.67
N HIS A 400 -14.32 -11.23 2.14
CA HIS A 400 -15.48 -10.82 2.94
C HIS A 400 -16.26 -12.07 3.35
N ILE A 401 -16.30 -12.38 4.65
CA ILE A 401 -16.97 -13.57 5.17
C ILE A 401 -18.46 -13.53 4.81
N LEU A 402 -19.12 -12.40 5.08
CA LEU A 402 -20.39 -12.06 4.44
C LEU A 402 -20.10 -11.28 3.15
N PRO A 403 -20.38 -11.86 1.97
CA PRO A 403 -19.97 -11.30 0.69
C PRO A 403 -20.65 -9.97 0.39
N LYS A 404 -19.84 -8.96 0.07
CA LYS A 404 -20.31 -7.61 -0.25
C LYS A 404 -21.16 -7.53 -1.53
N ASP A 405 -21.04 -8.51 -2.42
CA ASP A 405 -21.68 -8.50 -3.74
C ASP A 405 -23.00 -9.29 -3.77
N ASN A 406 -23.25 -10.11 -2.74
CA ASN A 406 -24.49 -10.84 -2.55
C ASN A 406 -25.68 -9.87 -2.37
N LYS A 407 -26.77 -10.14 -3.08
CA LYS A 407 -27.94 -9.24 -3.11
C LYS A 407 -28.55 -8.99 -1.73
N THR A 408 -28.76 -10.04 -0.94
CA THR A 408 -29.36 -9.96 0.40
C THR A 408 -28.46 -9.14 1.34
N VAL A 409 -27.16 -9.42 1.33
CA VAL A 409 -26.17 -8.70 2.14
C VAL A 409 -26.12 -7.22 1.75
N ARG A 410 -26.14 -6.89 0.45
CA ARG A 410 -26.16 -5.50 -0.02
C ARG A 410 -27.41 -4.75 0.40
N GLU A 411 -28.55 -5.42 0.38
CA GLU A 411 -29.81 -4.82 0.81
C GLU A 411 -29.79 -4.56 2.33
N MET A 412 -29.23 -5.46 3.14
CA MET A 412 -29.17 -5.32 4.59
C MET A 412 -28.06 -4.38 5.07
N LEU A 413 -26.87 -4.45 4.47
CA LEU A 413 -25.66 -3.72 4.87
C LEU A 413 -25.31 -2.61 3.86
N ASP A 414 -26.21 -1.63 3.69
CA ASP A 414 -26.03 -0.49 2.76
C ASP A 414 -24.91 0.48 3.19
N ASN A 415 -24.38 0.31 4.41
CA ASN A 415 -23.29 1.14 4.93
C ASN A 415 -21.92 0.54 4.54
N ASP A 416 -21.12 1.33 3.78
CA ASP A 416 -19.78 0.93 3.30
C ASP A 416 -18.78 0.65 4.44
N ILE A 417 -18.93 1.27 5.61
CA ILE A 417 -18.11 1.03 6.80
C ILE A 417 -18.45 -0.34 7.39
N ILE A 418 -19.75 -0.56 7.65
CA ILE A 418 -20.24 -1.82 8.23
C ILE A 418 -19.84 -3.00 7.35
N ARG A 419 -20.15 -2.93 6.05
CA ARG A 419 -19.84 -4.00 5.09
C ARG A 419 -18.35 -4.34 5.00
N ASN A 420 -17.47 -3.35 5.17
CA ASN A 420 -16.01 -3.50 5.14
C ASN A 420 -15.37 -3.42 6.54
N HIS A 421 -16.13 -3.79 7.57
CA HIS A 421 -15.64 -3.85 8.94
C HIS A 421 -14.60 -4.96 9.11
N LEU A 422 -13.59 -4.78 9.97
CA LEU A 422 -12.49 -5.74 10.16
C LEU A 422 -13.00 -7.14 10.51
N GLY A 423 -14.00 -7.23 11.40
CA GLY A 423 -14.63 -8.48 11.80
C GLY A 423 -15.32 -9.24 10.65
N ASN A 424 -15.53 -8.63 9.48
CA ASN A 424 -16.06 -9.29 8.29
C ASN A 424 -14.97 -9.73 7.30
N LEU A 425 -13.70 -9.45 7.61
CA LEU A 425 -12.60 -9.68 6.69
C LEU A 425 -11.71 -10.82 7.18
N THR A 426 -11.15 -11.57 6.24
CA THR A 426 -10.13 -12.58 6.51
C THR A 426 -9.17 -12.70 5.32
N PHE A 427 -8.02 -13.34 5.49
CA PHE A 427 -7.11 -13.67 4.40
C PHE A 427 -7.25 -15.12 4.01
N ILE A 428 -7.42 -15.41 2.72
CA ILE A 428 -7.48 -16.77 2.16
C ILE A 428 -6.81 -16.80 0.78
N ASP A 429 -6.62 -17.97 0.18
CA ASP A 429 -6.07 -18.08 -1.17
C ASP A 429 -6.97 -17.37 -2.21
N VAL A 430 -6.36 -16.70 -3.19
CA VAL A 430 -7.09 -16.00 -4.26
C VAL A 430 -8.03 -16.93 -5.02
N GLY A 431 -7.59 -18.14 -5.38
CA GLY A 431 -8.41 -19.12 -6.07
C GLY A 431 -9.57 -19.62 -5.21
N LYS A 432 -9.32 -19.84 -3.91
CA LYS A 432 -10.39 -20.20 -2.97
C LYS A 432 -11.43 -19.08 -2.80
N ASN A 433 -10.98 -17.83 -2.77
CA ASN A 433 -11.86 -16.67 -2.72
C ASN A 433 -12.72 -16.55 -4.00
N GLU A 434 -12.14 -16.82 -5.16
CA GLU A 434 -12.87 -16.85 -6.44
C GLU A 434 -13.88 -18.00 -6.50
N GLU A 435 -13.52 -19.18 -5.97
CA GLU A 435 -14.41 -20.35 -5.88
C GLU A 435 -15.65 -20.06 -5.03
N ILE A 436 -15.48 -19.40 -3.87
CA ILE A 436 -16.59 -19.06 -2.96
C ILE A 436 -17.50 -17.99 -3.56
N GLY A 437 -16.94 -17.00 -4.27
CA GLY A 437 -17.72 -15.97 -4.96
C GLY A 437 -18.60 -15.14 -4.01
N ASP A 438 -19.90 -15.12 -4.25
CA ASP A 438 -20.91 -14.39 -3.47
C ASP A 438 -21.84 -15.30 -2.64
N GLU A 439 -21.42 -16.55 -2.40
CA GLU A 439 -22.12 -17.51 -1.52
C GLU A 439 -22.22 -17.00 -0.08
N LEU A 440 -23.36 -17.24 0.58
CA LEU A 440 -23.54 -16.83 1.96
C LEU A 440 -22.75 -17.73 2.92
N PRO A 441 -22.26 -17.20 4.06
CA PRO A 441 -21.51 -18.01 5.01
C PRO A 441 -22.28 -19.22 5.54
N GLU A 442 -23.61 -19.16 5.64
CA GLU A 442 -24.42 -20.35 6.00
C GLU A 442 -24.35 -21.49 4.96
N GLU A 443 -24.04 -21.16 3.71
CA GLU A 443 -23.91 -22.11 2.60
C GLU A 443 -22.48 -22.68 2.54
N TYR A 444 -21.45 -21.82 2.61
CA TYR A 444 -20.08 -22.25 2.38
C TYR A 444 -19.28 -22.60 3.63
N LEU A 445 -19.51 -21.98 4.80
CA LEU A 445 -18.69 -22.23 5.99
C LEU A 445 -18.87 -23.65 6.53
N SER A 446 -20.01 -24.29 6.27
CA SER A 446 -20.25 -25.69 6.60
C SER A 446 -19.28 -26.66 5.89
N ARG A 447 -18.67 -26.23 4.78
CA ARG A 447 -17.67 -26.97 4.01
C ARG A 447 -16.24 -26.73 4.51
N ILE A 448 -16.04 -25.80 5.44
CA ILE A 448 -14.75 -25.48 6.06
C ILE A 448 -14.68 -26.20 7.41
N SER A 449 -13.52 -26.77 7.74
CA SER A 449 -13.35 -27.49 9.01
C SER A 449 -13.51 -26.54 10.20
N SER A 450 -14.04 -27.07 11.31
CA SER A 450 -14.23 -26.27 12.52
C SER A 450 -12.91 -25.71 13.07
N GLU A 451 -11.82 -26.44 12.84
CA GLU A 451 -10.45 -26.07 13.16
C GLU A 451 -10.03 -24.83 12.34
N ALA A 452 -10.19 -24.86 11.02
CA ALA A 452 -9.87 -23.72 10.16
C ALA A 452 -10.74 -22.49 10.47
N LEU A 453 -12.01 -22.67 10.85
CA LEU A 453 -12.85 -21.56 11.31
C LEU A 453 -12.29 -20.93 12.59
N LYS A 454 -11.93 -21.74 13.58
CA LYS A 454 -11.33 -21.27 14.85
C LYS A 454 -9.98 -20.59 14.63
N GLU A 455 -9.14 -21.13 13.76
CA GLU A 455 -7.87 -20.52 13.36
C GLU A 455 -8.08 -19.10 12.79
N HIS A 456 -9.21 -18.87 12.11
CA HIS A 456 -9.60 -17.57 11.56
C HIS A 456 -10.40 -16.67 12.49
N PHE A 457 -10.59 -17.10 13.74
CA PHE A 457 -11.45 -16.46 14.74
C PHE A 457 -12.90 -16.33 14.27
N ILE A 458 -13.37 -17.23 13.41
CA ILE A 458 -14.75 -17.27 12.92
C ILE A 458 -15.58 -18.09 13.91
N PRO A 459 -16.66 -17.52 14.49
CA PRO A 459 -17.59 -18.27 15.33
C PRO A 459 -18.11 -19.53 14.64
N THR A 460 -18.12 -20.66 15.33
CA THR A 460 -18.46 -21.96 14.73
C THR A 460 -19.95 -22.30 14.80
N GLU A 461 -20.76 -21.47 15.46
CA GLU A 461 -22.19 -21.68 15.61
C GLU A 461 -22.94 -21.27 14.33
N ASN A 462 -23.51 -22.24 13.61
CA ASN A 462 -24.17 -22.04 12.32
C ASN A 462 -25.27 -20.96 12.33
N ASN A 463 -25.93 -20.71 13.47
CA ASN A 463 -26.96 -19.67 13.57
C ASN A 463 -26.38 -18.26 13.40
N LEU A 464 -25.09 -18.05 13.69
CA LEU A 464 -24.40 -16.76 13.55
C LEU A 464 -23.99 -16.45 12.10
N TRP A 465 -24.01 -17.43 11.20
CA TRP A 465 -23.57 -17.28 9.81
C TRP A 465 -24.62 -16.61 8.90
N LYS A 466 -25.76 -16.22 9.46
CA LYS A 466 -26.86 -15.61 8.72
C LYS A 466 -26.71 -14.09 8.64
N PRO A 467 -27.12 -13.45 7.53
CA PRO A 467 -27.10 -11.99 7.41
C PRO A 467 -27.82 -11.26 8.55
N GLU A 468 -28.89 -11.81 9.10
CA GLU A 468 -29.65 -11.21 10.22
C GLU A 468 -28.87 -11.21 11.54
N LYS A 469 -27.84 -12.05 11.64
CA LYS A 469 -26.96 -12.16 12.82
C LYS A 469 -25.64 -11.44 12.64
N TYR A 470 -25.51 -10.63 11.60
CA TYR A 470 -24.27 -9.95 11.26
C TYR A 470 -23.64 -9.16 12.41
N GLU A 471 -24.41 -8.32 13.11
CA GLU A 471 -23.89 -7.53 14.22
C GLU A 471 -23.38 -8.41 15.37
N GLU A 472 -24.11 -9.47 15.70
CA GLU A 472 -23.73 -10.45 16.71
C GLU A 472 -22.45 -11.20 16.32
N PHE A 473 -22.37 -11.63 15.06
CA PHE A 473 -21.18 -12.26 14.48
C PHE A 473 -19.95 -11.36 14.57
N ILE A 474 -20.08 -10.08 14.17
CA ILE A 474 -18.98 -9.11 14.22
C ILE A 474 -18.54 -8.87 15.66
N ASN A 475 -19.47 -8.70 16.59
CA ASN A 475 -19.12 -8.46 17.99
C ASN A 475 -18.33 -9.63 18.60
N ILE A 476 -18.82 -10.87 18.44
CA ILE A 476 -18.15 -12.07 18.97
C ILE A 476 -16.75 -12.23 18.35
N ARG A 477 -16.65 -12.07 17.03
CA ARG A 477 -15.37 -12.18 16.32
C ARG A 477 -14.39 -11.10 16.74
N MET A 478 -14.84 -9.85 16.88
CA MET A 478 -14.00 -8.73 17.31
C MET A 478 -13.55 -8.88 18.76
N ASP A 479 -14.39 -9.40 19.65
CA ASP A 479 -14.00 -9.73 21.02
C ASP A 479 -12.89 -10.78 21.01
N THR A 480 -13.05 -11.84 20.23
CA THR A 480 -12.05 -12.91 20.12
C THR A 480 -10.72 -12.39 19.56
N LEU A 481 -10.77 -11.57 18.50
CA LEU A 481 -9.59 -10.92 17.93
C LEU A 481 -8.89 -10.00 18.93
N TRP A 482 -9.66 -9.22 19.71
CA TRP A 482 -9.13 -8.34 20.73
C TRP A 482 -8.39 -9.11 21.83
N HIS A 483 -9.00 -10.16 22.40
CA HIS A 483 -8.36 -10.97 23.43
C HIS A 483 -7.06 -11.62 22.92
N SER A 484 -7.05 -12.08 21.66
CA SER A 484 -5.83 -12.61 21.03
C SER A 484 -4.74 -11.56 20.89
N LEU A 485 -5.10 -10.34 20.46
CA LEU A 485 -4.17 -9.22 20.37
C LEU A 485 -3.60 -8.83 21.73
N GLU A 486 -4.46 -8.69 22.74
CA GLU A 486 -4.07 -8.34 24.09
C GLU A 486 -3.08 -9.36 24.67
N GLN A 487 -3.40 -10.66 24.57
CA GLN A 487 -2.51 -11.73 25.02
C GLN A 487 -1.16 -11.68 24.30
N PHE A 488 -1.17 -11.52 22.96
CA PHE A 488 0.06 -11.44 22.20
C PHE A 488 0.93 -10.24 22.60
N MET A 489 0.32 -9.08 22.86
CA MET A 489 1.04 -7.89 23.34
C MET A 489 1.61 -8.06 24.75
N VAL A 490 0.94 -8.83 25.63
CA VAL A 490 1.45 -9.19 26.96
C VAL A 490 2.65 -10.12 26.85
N GLU A 491 2.60 -11.15 26.02
CA GLU A 491 3.72 -12.08 25.77
C GLU A 491 4.98 -11.35 25.27
N LEU A 492 4.79 -10.38 24.36
CA LEU A 492 5.87 -9.52 23.87
C LEU A 492 6.45 -8.57 24.95
N SER A 493 5.68 -8.27 26.00
CA SER A 493 6.08 -7.37 27.08
C SER A 493 6.79 -8.09 28.24
N GLN A 494 6.44 -9.36 28.48
CA GLN A 494 6.99 -10.18 29.58
C GLN A 494 8.33 -10.84 29.26
N SER A 495 8.78 -10.78 28.02
CA SER A 495 10.03 -11.43 27.58
C SER A 495 11.29 -10.56 27.80
N GLY A 496 11.24 -9.67 28.78
CA GLY A 496 12.29 -8.70 29.14
C GLY A 496 13.19 -9.19 30.25
#